data_AF-A0A0J6E8A4-F1
#
_entry.id   AF-A0A0J6E8A4-F1
#
_cell.length_a   1.000
_cell.length_b   1.000
_cell.length_c   1.000
_cell.angle_alpha   90.00
_cell.angle_beta   90.00
_cell.angle_gamma   90.00
#
_symmetry.space_group_name_H-M   'P 1'
#
loop_
_entity.id
_entity.type
_entity.pdbx_description
1 polymer ?
#
loop_
_entity_poly.entity_id
_entity_poly.type
_entity_poly.pdbx_seq_one_letter_code
_entity_poly.pdbx_strand_id
1 'polypeptide(L)'
;RIVQACAKEQQIFRIDHYLGKETVQNILVLRFANTIFEPIWNRNYIASVQITAAETVGVEERAGYYETSGALRDMVQNHLTQMLALTTMEPPGRFDPEAIRNEKAKVLQAARLASEEEAWTCCVRGQYGPGGSAGRPIPGYRQEPGVNPNSTTETYVAMKLFINNWRWQGVPFYLRTGKRLPKRLSEVVLTFREAPVHLFDAAGGAPTPNQLILRIQPDEGAEFCFEVKAPGSGMRSRPVDMAFSYDESFGEPSDEGYVRLLADAMLGDPTLFTRSDEVEAAWRLYTPLLQLMEESPWQLPVHPYEARTWGPAAADNLLADDGLVWRRP
;
A
#
# COMPACT_ATOMS: atom_id res chain seq x y z
N ARG A 1 1.18 -25.34 -9.75
CA ARG A 1 1.13 -26.65 -10.46
C ARG A 1 2.46 -27.41 -10.43
N ILE A 2 3.56 -26.93 -11.04
CA ILE A 2 4.86 -27.68 -11.03
C ILE A 2 5.39 -27.90 -9.61
N VAL A 3 5.50 -26.83 -8.80
CA VAL A 3 5.99 -26.94 -7.41
C VAL A 3 5.14 -27.89 -6.56
N GLN A 4 3.82 -27.84 -6.72
CA GLN A 4 2.86 -28.69 -5.99
C GLN A 4 2.89 -30.16 -6.43
N ALA A 5 3.44 -30.46 -7.61
CA ALA A 5 3.68 -31.84 -8.02
C ALA A 5 4.86 -32.47 -7.27
N CYS A 6 5.75 -31.64 -6.69
CA CYS A 6 6.96 -32.08 -5.98
C CYS A 6 6.87 -31.92 -4.45
N ALA A 7 5.99 -31.04 -3.95
CA ALA A 7 5.86 -30.75 -2.52
C ALA A 7 4.40 -30.45 -2.13
N LYS A 8 4.01 -30.81 -0.90
CA LYS A 8 2.73 -30.40 -0.32
C LYS A 8 2.78 -28.93 0.07
N GLU A 9 1.63 -28.26 0.12
CA GLU A 9 1.57 -26.82 0.41
C GLU A 9 2.21 -26.44 1.76
N GLN A 10 2.10 -27.30 2.77
CA GLN A 10 2.74 -27.12 4.09
C GLN A 10 4.29 -27.17 4.05
N GLN A 11 4.87 -27.62 2.94
CA GLN A 11 6.32 -27.71 2.73
C GLN A 11 6.84 -26.56 1.85
N ILE A 12 5.96 -25.66 1.41
CA ILE A 12 6.29 -24.59 0.46
C ILE A 12 6.24 -23.24 1.18
N PHE A 13 7.40 -22.58 1.23
CA PHE A 13 7.59 -21.30 1.90
C PHE A 13 7.89 -20.21 0.86
N ARG A 14 6.84 -19.52 0.38
CA ARG A 14 6.98 -18.44 -0.62
C ARG A 14 7.26 -17.12 0.09
N ILE A 15 8.47 -16.61 -0.11
CA ILE A 15 8.96 -15.40 0.57
C ILE A 15 8.33 -14.15 -0.03
N ASP A 16 7.75 -13.35 0.84
CA ASP A 16 7.56 -11.91 0.67
C ASP A 16 8.24 -11.22 1.86
N HIS A 17 9.35 -10.53 1.61
CA HIS A 17 10.15 -9.95 2.69
C HIS A 17 9.43 -8.82 3.45
N TYR A 18 8.35 -8.24 2.92
CA TYR A 18 7.53 -7.27 3.68
C TYR A 18 6.80 -7.96 4.82
N LEU A 19 6.34 -9.21 4.65
CA LEU A 19 5.65 -9.95 5.71
C LEU A 19 6.55 -10.25 6.91
N GLY A 20 7.87 -10.31 6.70
CA GLY A 20 8.85 -10.51 7.77
C GLY A 20 9.10 -9.27 8.63
N LYS A 21 8.59 -8.09 8.26
CA LYS A 21 8.77 -6.86 9.03
C LYS A 21 7.86 -6.86 10.24
N GLU A 22 8.40 -6.51 11.40
CA GLU A 22 7.68 -6.49 12.68
C GLU A 22 6.40 -5.63 12.61
N THR A 23 6.47 -4.48 11.96
CA THR A 23 5.34 -3.55 11.78
C THR A 23 4.20 -4.09 10.94
N VAL A 24 4.47 -5.01 10.02
CA VAL A 24 3.43 -5.64 9.21
C VAL A 24 2.59 -6.58 10.07
N GLN A 25 3.22 -7.29 11.02
CA GLN A 25 2.51 -8.12 12.00
C GLN A 25 1.72 -7.28 13.01
N ASN A 26 2.23 -6.09 13.35
CA ASN A 26 1.54 -5.17 14.24
C ASN A 26 0.16 -4.75 13.73
N ILE A 27 -0.10 -4.81 12.41
CA ILE A 27 -1.44 -4.56 11.86
C ILE A 27 -2.46 -5.53 12.47
N LEU A 28 -2.10 -6.81 12.62
CA LEU A 28 -2.99 -7.82 13.21
C LEU A 28 -3.23 -7.55 14.70
N VAL A 29 -2.17 -7.21 15.46
CA VAL A 29 -2.27 -6.88 16.88
C VAL A 29 -3.12 -5.62 17.07
N LEU A 30 -2.84 -4.57 16.31
CA LEU A 30 -3.58 -3.32 16.37
C LEU A 30 -5.07 -3.53 16.09
N ARG A 31 -5.41 -4.34 15.08
CA ARG A 31 -6.82 -4.61 14.74
C ARG A 31 -7.51 -5.53 15.74
N PHE A 32 -6.89 -6.65 16.11
CA PHE A 32 -7.61 -7.75 16.78
C PHE A 32 -7.35 -7.85 18.29
N ALA A 33 -6.32 -7.17 18.82
CA ALA A 33 -6.10 -7.09 20.27
C ALA A 33 -6.76 -5.86 20.92
N ASN A 34 -7.23 -4.89 20.12
CA ASN A 34 -7.74 -3.61 20.61
C ASN A 34 -9.23 -3.46 20.31
N THR A 35 -10.06 -3.55 21.35
CA THR A 35 -11.52 -3.38 21.26
C THR A 35 -11.94 -2.02 20.70
N ILE A 36 -11.08 -1.00 20.78
CA ILE A 36 -11.37 0.33 20.25
C ILE A 36 -11.32 0.41 18.72
N PHE A 37 -10.50 -0.43 18.06
CA PHE A 37 -10.25 -0.31 16.61
C PHE A 37 -11.16 -1.20 15.78
N GLU A 38 -11.40 -2.46 16.17
CA GLU A 38 -12.20 -3.39 15.36
C GLU A 38 -13.62 -2.89 15.04
N PRO A 39 -14.38 -2.25 15.97
CA PRO A 39 -15.72 -1.73 15.68
C PRO A 39 -15.75 -0.61 14.64
N ILE A 40 -14.65 0.15 14.52
CA ILE A 40 -14.53 1.26 13.57
C ILE A 40 -13.77 0.86 12.28
N TRP A 41 -13.38 -0.41 12.15
CA TRP A 41 -12.63 -0.94 11.01
C TRP A 41 -13.55 -1.47 9.89
N ASN A 42 -14.47 -0.64 9.40
CA ASN A 42 -15.42 -1.03 8.35
C ASN A 42 -15.98 0.20 7.59
N ARG A 43 -16.70 -0.06 6.50
CA ARG A 43 -17.34 0.93 5.62
C ARG A 43 -18.24 1.96 6.29
N ASN A 44 -18.76 1.71 7.50
CA ASN A 44 -19.59 2.69 8.21
C ASN A 44 -18.76 3.84 8.78
N TYR A 45 -17.47 3.60 9.04
CA TYR A 45 -16.57 4.55 9.67
C TYR A 45 -15.40 4.94 8.76
N ILE A 46 -14.94 4.05 7.89
CA ILE A 46 -13.86 4.32 6.95
C ILE A 46 -14.43 4.84 5.64
N ALA A 47 -13.92 5.97 5.19
CA ALA A 47 -14.24 6.60 3.92
C ALA A 47 -13.34 6.11 2.79
N SER A 48 -12.03 5.97 3.04
CA SER A 48 -11.05 5.48 2.07
C SER A 48 -9.81 4.93 2.75
N VAL A 49 -9.03 4.12 2.03
CA VAL A 49 -7.75 3.60 2.48
C VAL A 49 -6.67 3.89 1.44
N GLN A 50 -5.52 4.40 1.86
CA GLN A 50 -4.34 4.61 1.00
C GLN A 50 -3.20 3.71 1.47
N ILE A 51 -2.58 2.97 0.57
CA ILE A 51 -1.39 2.15 0.83
C ILE A 51 -0.27 2.69 -0.05
N THR A 52 0.79 3.21 0.57
CA THR A 52 1.91 3.84 -0.13
C THR A 52 3.19 3.05 0.15
N ALA A 53 3.98 2.76 -0.88
CA ALA A 53 5.39 2.39 -0.75
C ALA A 53 6.25 3.26 -1.67
N ALA A 54 6.93 4.24 -1.10
CA ALA A 54 7.77 5.17 -1.83
C ALA A 54 9.26 4.86 -1.63
N GLU A 55 10.03 4.94 -2.72
CA GLU A 55 11.48 4.75 -2.70
C GLU A 55 12.19 5.99 -3.27
N THR A 56 13.24 6.44 -2.60
CA THR A 56 14.09 7.53 -3.11
C THR A 56 15.12 7.07 -4.14
N VAL A 57 15.43 5.77 -4.14
CA VAL A 57 16.40 5.15 -5.04
C VAL A 57 15.83 4.99 -6.44
N GLY A 58 16.71 4.95 -7.44
CA GLY A 58 16.35 4.65 -8.82
C GLY A 58 16.32 3.15 -9.08
N VAL A 59 16.52 2.77 -10.34
CA VAL A 59 16.65 1.37 -10.73
C VAL A 59 18.03 0.79 -10.37
N GLU A 60 19.03 1.67 -10.22
CA GLU A 60 20.41 1.34 -9.85
C GLU A 60 20.95 0.20 -10.73
N GLU A 61 21.65 -0.78 -10.16
CA GLU A 61 22.25 -1.90 -10.91
C GLU A 61 21.24 -2.95 -11.42
N ARG A 62 19.95 -2.81 -11.05
CA ARG A 62 18.90 -3.79 -11.38
C ARG A 62 18.16 -3.48 -12.69
N ALA A 63 18.68 -2.58 -13.53
CA ALA A 63 18.04 -2.13 -14.77
C ALA A 63 17.54 -3.28 -15.66
N GLY A 64 18.37 -4.30 -15.91
CA GLY A 64 18.01 -5.42 -16.78
C GLY A 64 16.85 -6.28 -16.25
N TYR A 65 16.77 -6.49 -14.93
CA TYR A 65 15.62 -7.14 -14.30
C TYR A 65 14.39 -6.25 -14.37
N TYR A 66 14.56 -4.98 -13.98
CA TYR A 66 13.45 -4.06 -13.79
C TYR A 66 12.73 -3.73 -15.10
N GLU A 67 13.45 -3.70 -16.23
CA GLU A 67 12.88 -3.51 -17.57
C GLU A 67 11.77 -4.52 -17.88
N THR A 68 11.84 -5.74 -17.33
CA THR A 68 10.84 -6.79 -17.55
C THR A 68 9.78 -6.87 -16.46
N SER A 69 10.09 -6.39 -15.24
CA SER A 69 9.16 -6.45 -14.12
C SER A 69 8.25 -5.22 -14.04
N GLY A 70 8.83 -4.02 -14.08
CA GLY A 70 8.17 -2.77 -13.75
C GLY A 70 7.70 -2.70 -12.29
N ALA A 71 7.17 -1.54 -11.88
CA ALA A 71 6.67 -1.32 -10.52
C ALA A 71 5.43 -2.19 -10.20
N LEU A 72 4.61 -2.54 -11.21
CA LEU A 72 3.41 -3.35 -10.99
C LEU A 72 3.78 -4.78 -10.52
N ARG A 73 4.77 -5.42 -11.14
CA ARG A 73 5.22 -6.77 -10.73
C ARG A 73 6.20 -6.75 -9.56
N ASP A 74 7.09 -5.75 -9.47
CA ASP A 74 8.14 -5.68 -8.44
C ASP A 74 7.57 -5.34 -7.05
N MET A 75 6.53 -4.49 -6.98
CA MET A 75 6.03 -3.93 -5.71
C MET A 75 4.53 -4.12 -5.47
N VAL A 76 3.68 -3.94 -6.50
CA VAL A 76 2.23 -3.97 -6.30
C VAL A 76 1.73 -5.39 -6.11
N GLN A 77 2.07 -6.30 -7.03
CA GLN A 77 1.57 -7.67 -7.09
C GLN A 77 1.85 -8.47 -5.81
N ASN A 78 2.98 -8.18 -5.15
CA ASN A 78 3.44 -8.84 -3.93
C ASN A 78 3.17 -7.95 -2.70
N HIS A 79 4.07 -7.01 -2.39
CA HIS A 79 4.18 -6.29 -1.13
C HIS A 79 2.92 -5.48 -0.82
N LEU A 80 2.45 -4.63 -1.73
CA LEU A 80 1.25 -3.83 -1.48
C LEU A 80 -0.01 -4.70 -1.40
N THR A 81 -0.05 -5.83 -2.12
CA THR A 81 -1.16 -6.78 -2.05
C THR A 81 -1.20 -7.50 -0.71
N GLN A 82 -0.04 -7.81 -0.13
CA GLN A 82 0.06 -8.35 1.23
C GLN A 82 -0.41 -7.32 2.27
N MET A 83 0.01 -6.06 2.13
CA MET A 83 -0.46 -4.97 2.98
C MET A 83 -1.96 -4.76 2.87
N LEU A 84 -2.52 -4.82 1.67
CA LEU A 84 -3.96 -4.80 1.42
C LEU A 84 -4.63 -5.94 2.18
N ALA A 85 -4.20 -7.19 1.96
CA ALA A 85 -4.79 -8.37 2.58
C ALA A 85 -4.81 -8.28 4.12
N LEU A 86 -3.70 -7.89 4.75
CA LEU A 86 -3.62 -7.76 6.22
C LEU A 86 -4.47 -6.60 6.76
N THR A 87 -4.58 -5.52 5.99
CA THR A 87 -5.43 -4.37 6.34
C THR A 87 -6.92 -4.73 6.24
N THR A 88 -7.29 -5.63 5.34
CA THR A 88 -8.70 -5.83 4.94
C THR A 88 -9.30 -7.17 5.32
N MET A 89 -8.50 -8.17 5.66
CA MET A 89 -8.98 -9.50 6.07
C MET A 89 -9.93 -9.42 7.27
N GLU A 90 -10.86 -10.36 7.40
CA GLU A 90 -11.69 -10.48 8.60
C GLU A 90 -10.87 -10.99 9.80
N PRO A 91 -11.36 -10.82 11.04
CA PRO A 91 -10.77 -11.47 12.21
C PRO A 91 -10.75 -12.99 12.02
N PRO A 92 -9.58 -13.65 12.10
CA PRO A 92 -9.51 -15.09 11.99
C PRO A 92 -10.16 -15.73 13.23
N GLY A 93 -10.86 -16.85 13.05
CA GLY A 93 -11.55 -17.54 14.17
C GLY A 93 -10.61 -18.13 15.23
N ARG A 94 -9.30 -18.21 14.93
CA ARG A 94 -8.23 -18.67 15.81
C ARG A 94 -6.89 -18.14 15.29
N PHE A 95 -5.91 -18.03 16.17
CA PHE A 95 -4.57 -17.56 15.83
C PHE A 95 -3.68 -18.73 15.41
N ASP A 96 -3.92 -19.27 14.21
CA ASP A 96 -3.08 -20.28 13.59
C ASP A 96 -2.81 -19.95 12.11
N PRO A 97 -1.76 -20.53 11.50
CA PRO A 97 -1.33 -20.17 10.16
C PRO A 97 -2.39 -20.37 9.08
N GLU A 98 -3.23 -21.40 9.17
CA GLU A 98 -4.27 -21.65 8.15
C GLU A 98 -5.44 -20.67 8.30
N ALA A 99 -5.87 -20.34 9.52
CA ALA A 99 -6.96 -19.38 9.72
C ALA A 99 -6.58 -17.98 9.21
N ILE A 100 -5.36 -17.52 9.48
CA ILE A 100 -4.87 -16.22 8.96
C ILE A 100 -4.81 -16.23 7.43
N ARG A 101 -4.19 -17.26 6.84
CA ARG A 101 -4.07 -17.37 5.38
C ARG A 101 -5.42 -17.51 4.67
N ASN A 102 -6.40 -18.16 5.31
CA ASN A 102 -7.77 -18.25 4.79
C ASN A 102 -8.43 -16.87 4.68
N GLU A 103 -8.34 -16.03 5.72
CA GLU A 103 -8.96 -14.70 5.67
C GLU A 103 -8.23 -13.75 4.69
N LYS A 104 -6.90 -13.88 4.55
CA LYS A 104 -6.13 -13.18 3.49
C LYS A 104 -6.58 -13.61 2.09
N ALA A 105 -6.65 -14.91 1.82
CA ALA A 105 -7.07 -15.42 0.52
C ALA A 105 -8.52 -15.00 0.19
N LYS A 106 -9.44 -15.10 1.17
CA LYS A 106 -10.85 -14.71 1.02
C LYS A 106 -11.00 -13.23 0.65
N VAL A 107 -10.25 -12.33 1.27
CA VAL A 107 -10.37 -10.91 0.96
C VAL A 107 -9.77 -10.56 -0.40
N LEU A 108 -8.64 -11.17 -0.77
CA LEU A 108 -8.07 -11.00 -2.11
C LEU A 108 -8.95 -11.60 -3.22
N GLN A 109 -9.67 -12.69 -2.92
CA GLN A 109 -10.66 -13.23 -3.85
C GLN A 109 -11.83 -12.27 -4.10
N ALA A 110 -12.15 -11.40 -3.14
CA ALA A 110 -13.18 -10.38 -3.24
C ALA A 110 -12.66 -9.03 -3.77
N ALA A 111 -11.33 -8.87 -3.91
CA ALA A 111 -10.73 -7.67 -4.46
C ALA A 111 -10.90 -7.61 -5.98
N ARG A 112 -11.16 -6.41 -6.49
CA ARG A 112 -11.28 -6.12 -7.93
C ARG A 112 -10.74 -4.74 -8.25
N LEU A 113 -10.40 -4.51 -9.51
CA LEU A 113 -10.17 -3.16 -10.04
C LEU A 113 -11.44 -2.32 -9.88
N ALA A 114 -11.29 -1.00 -9.78
CA ALA A 114 -12.44 -0.10 -9.60
C ALA A 114 -13.50 -0.25 -10.72
N SER A 115 -13.02 -0.51 -11.94
CA SER A 115 -13.75 -0.88 -13.15
C SER A 115 -13.06 -2.07 -13.81
N GLU A 116 -13.79 -3.15 -14.06
CA GLU A 116 -13.30 -4.30 -14.80
C GLU A 116 -13.47 -4.11 -16.32
N GLU A 117 -14.49 -3.36 -16.74
CA GLU A 117 -14.75 -3.01 -18.14
C GLU A 117 -13.72 -2.00 -18.66
N GLU A 118 -13.36 -1.03 -17.84
CA GLU A 118 -12.42 0.04 -18.16
C GLU A 118 -11.20 0.00 -17.25
N ALA A 119 -10.52 -1.15 -17.19
CA ALA A 119 -9.37 -1.36 -16.31
C ALA A 119 -8.28 -0.27 -16.44
N TRP A 120 -8.13 0.35 -17.63
CA TRP A 120 -7.18 1.44 -17.85
C TRP A 120 -7.48 2.72 -17.04
N THR A 121 -8.73 2.94 -16.62
CA THR A 121 -9.09 4.10 -15.76
C THR A 121 -8.71 3.88 -14.31
N CYS A 122 -8.45 2.63 -13.92
CA CYS A 122 -8.19 2.25 -12.54
C CYS A 122 -6.72 2.35 -12.16
N CYS A 123 -5.83 2.55 -13.13
CA CYS A 123 -4.39 2.47 -12.96
C CYS A 123 -3.71 3.63 -13.69
N VAL A 124 -2.71 4.21 -13.04
CA VAL A 124 -1.83 5.24 -13.61
C VAL A 124 -0.42 4.71 -13.54
N ARG A 125 0.26 4.69 -14.69
CA ARG A 125 1.67 4.32 -14.80
C ARG A 125 2.50 5.58 -14.93
N GLY A 126 3.61 5.64 -14.19
CA GLY A 126 4.58 6.72 -14.30
C GLY A 126 5.98 6.19 -14.58
N GLN A 127 6.82 7.02 -15.20
CA GLN A 127 8.25 6.76 -15.36
C GLN A 127 9.04 8.03 -15.00
N TYR A 128 10.02 7.91 -14.12
CA TYR A 128 10.78 9.07 -13.68
C TYR A 128 11.63 9.62 -14.84
N GLY A 129 11.48 10.91 -15.09
CA GLY A 129 12.34 11.70 -15.95
C GLY A 129 13.55 12.26 -15.20
N PRO A 130 14.40 13.03 -15.90
CA PRO A 130 15.51 13.74 -15.27
C PRO A 130 15.01 14.69 -14.18
N GLY A 131 15.83 14.93 -13.16
CA GLY A 131 15.50 15.86 -12.09
C GLY A 131 16.73 16.22 -11.25
N GLY A 132 16.49 16.65 -10.01
CA GLY A 132 17.55 17.06 -9.09
C GLY A 132 17.95 18.53 -9.24
N SER A 133 19.09 18.90 -8.68
CA SER A 133 19.60 20.28 -8.72
C SER A 133 20.70 20.42 -9.76
N ALA A 134 21.01 21.63 -10.21
CA ALA A 134 22.07 21.89 -11.17
C ALA A 134 23.44 21.29 -10.76
N GLY A 135 23.73 21.21 -9.45
CA GLY A 135 24.96 20.62 -8.92
C GLY A 135 24.92 19.10 -8.72
N ARG A 136 23.74 18.47 -8.81
CA ARG A 136 23.55 17.02 -8.66
C ARG A 136 22.38 16.55 -9.52
N PRO A 137 22.56 16.48 -10.86
CA PRO A 137 21.53 16.02 -11.77
C PRO A 137 21.24 14.54 -11.53
N ILE A 138 19.96 14.17 -11.64
CA ILE A 138 19.49 12.78 -11.57
C ILE A 138 19.05 12.38 -12.98
N PRO A 139 19.61 11.29 -13.55
CA PRO A 139 19.17 10.80 -14.85
C PRO A 139 17.72 10.31 -14.79
N GLY A 140 17.01 10.47 -15.91
CA GLY A 140 15.71 9.81 -16.09
C GLY A 140 15.88 8.31 -16.34
N TYR A 141 14.82 7.53 -16.19
CA TYR A 141 14.87 6.07 -16.31
C TYR A 141 15.48 5.60 -17.64
N ARG A 142 15.05 6.20 -18.76
CA ARG A 142 15.57 5.92 -20.12
C ARG A 142 17.03 6.32 -20.35
N GLN A 143 17.62 7.05 -19.40
CA GLN A 143 19.03 7.46 -19.41
C GLN A 143 19.89 6.59 -18.49
N GLU A 144 19.28 5.72 -17.68
CA GLU A 144 20.01 4.81 -16.80
C GLU A 144 20.72 3.73 -17.63
N PRO A 145 21.94 3.31 -17.26
CA PRO A 145 22.67 2.26 -17.97
C PRO A 145 21.87 0.95 -18.04
N GLY A 146 21.76 0.36 -19.24
CA GLY A 146 21.06 -0.90 -19.46
C GLY A 146 19.54 -0.79 -19.63
N VAL A 147 18.99 0.42 -19.66
CA VAL A 147 17.57 0.67 -19.98
C VAL A 147 17.40 0.98 -21.46
N ASN A 148 16.32 0.48 -22.07
CA ASN A 148 15.97 0.85 -23.45
C ASN A 148 15.57 2.34 -23.52
N PRO A 149 16.17 3.18 -24.39
CA PRO A 149 15.80 4.59 -24.55
C PRO A 149 14.32 4.82 -24.93
N ASN A 150 13.66 3.80 -25.48
CA ASN A 150 12.23 3.83 -25.84
C ASN A 150 11.36 3.06 -24.84
N SER A 151 11.89 2.68 -23.68
CA SER A 151 11.17 1.88 -22.68
C SER A 151 9.88 2.54 -22.22
N THR A 152 8.82 1.74 -22.17
CA THR A 152 7.53 2.09 -21.56
C THR A 152 7.34 1.36 -20.23
N THR A 153 8.41 0.86 -19.60
CA THR A 153 8.35 0.22 -18.29
C THR A 153 8.07 1.24 -17.21
N GLU A 154 7.07 0.98 -16.38
CA GLU A 154 6.68 1.90 -15.31
C GLU A 154 7.60 1.79 -14.08
N THR A 155 8.01 2.95 -13.57
CA THR A 155 8.76 3.09 -12.32
C THR A 155 7.89 3.62 -11.19
N TYR A 156 6.62 3.90 -11.50
CA TYR A 156 5.59 4.35 -10.58
C TYR A 156 4.25 3.72 -11.01
N VAL A 157 3.46 3.28 -10.04
CA VAL A 157 2.07 2.86 -10.24
C VAL A 157 1.22 3.49 -9.17
N ALA A 158 0.08 4.05 -9.55
CA ALA A 158 -1.03 4.35 -8.66
C ALA A 158 -2.28 3.64 -9.17
N MET A 159 -3.12 3.09 -8.30
CA MET A 159 -4.33 2.42 -8.71
C MET A 159 -5.45 2.47 -7.68
N LYS A 160 -6.69 2.32 -8.16
CA LYS A 160 -7.91 2.27 -7.36
C LYS A 160 -8.53 0.88 -7.43
N LEU A 161 -8.84 0.32 -6.27
CA LEU A 161 -9.44 -0.99 -6.08
C LEU A 161 -10.70 -0.90 -5.21
N PHE A 162 -11.54 -1.92 -5.31
CA PHE A 162 -12.62 -2.19 -4.36
C PHE A 162 -12.52 -3.62 -3.84
N ILE A 163 -13.08 -3.83 -2.64
CA ILE A 163 -13.26 -5.17 -2.07
C ILE A 163 -14.76 -5.41 -1.92
N ASN A 164 -15.27 -6.35 -2.72
CA ASN A 164 -16.69 -6.69 -2.78
C ASN A 164 -17.06 -7.66 -1.65
N ASN A 165 -17.09 -7.16 -0.43
CA ASN A 165 -17.59 -7.89 0.73
C ASN A 165 -18.42 -6.97 1.65
N TRP A 166 -19.06 -7.56 2.66
CA TRP A 166 -19.92 -6.81 3.59
C TRP A 166 -19.20 -5.67 4.31
N ARG A 167 -17.94 -5.88 4.72
CA ARG A 167 -17.15 -4.92 5.49
C ARG A 167 -16.70 -3.72 4.66
N TRP A 168 -16.34 -3.93 3.40
CA TRP A 168 -15.64 -2.94 2.57
C TRP A 168 -16.44 -2.44 1.36
N GLN A 169 -17.69 -2.89 1.19
CA GLN A 169 -18.53 -2.45 0.08
C GLN A 169 -18.56 -0.92 -0.05
N GLY A 170 -18.11 -0.44 -1.21
CA GLY A 170 -18.10 0.99 -1.57
C GLY A 170 -16.94 1.80 -0.99
N VAL A 171 -16.00 1.21 -0.25
CA VAL A 171 -14.80 1.89 0.24
C VAL A 171 -13.69 1.76 -0.81
N PRO A 172 -13.20 2.87 -1.40
CA PRO A 172 -12.09 2.83 -2.35
C PRO A 172 -10.75 2.59 -1.63
N PHE A 173 -9.93 1.74 -2.23
CA PHE A 173 -8.56 1.48 -1.83
C PHE A 173 -7.62 2.03 -2.88
N TYR A 174 -6.74 2.95 -2.48
CA TYR A 174 -5.73 3.50 -3.37
C TYR A 174 -4.37 2.94 -3.01
N LEU A 175 -3.74 2.31 -3.99
CA LEU A 175 -2.39 1.76 -3.85
C LEU A 175 -1.48 2.65 -4.68
N ARG A 176 -0.33 3.05 -4.12
CA ARG A 176 0.73 3.67 -4.92
C ARG A 176 2.11 3.21 -4.52
N THR A 177 2.98 3.11 -5.52
CA THR A 177 4.39 2.82 -5.35
C THR A 177 5.20 3.55 -6.40
N GLY A 178 6.45 3.88 -6.08
CA GLY A 178 7.36 4.38 -7.10
C GLY A 178 8.77 4.62 -6.64
N LYS A 179 9.66 4.64 -7.63
CA LYS A 179 11.09 4.96 -7.51
C LYS A 179 11.35 6.45 -7.72
N ARG A 180 12.50 6.93 -7.25
CA ARG A 180 12.88 8.35 -7.28
C ARG A 180 11.81 9.30 -6.72
N LEU A 181 11.05 8.87 -5.72
CA LEU A 181 10.12 9.73 -4.98
C LEU A 181 10.90 10.60 -3.96
N PRO A 182 10.27 11.63 -3.35
CA PRO A 182 10.99 12.61 -2.53
C PRO A 182 11.53 12.00 -1.23
N LYS A 183 10.75 11.07 -0.64
CA LYS A 183 10.97 10.43 0.66
C LYS A 183 10.78 8.92 0.54
N ARG A 184 11.58 8.14 1.27
CA ARG A 184 11.43 6.69 1.37
C ARG A 184 10.46 6.40 2.51
N LEU A 185 9.37 5.69 2.24
CA LEU A 185 8.45 5.25 3.27
C LEU A 185 7.52 4.13 2.79
N SER A 186 6.88 3.44 3.73
CA SER A 186 5.80 2.51 3.49
C SER A 186 4.76 2.73 4.59
N GLU A 187 3.52 3.01 4.21
CA GLU A 187 2.45 3.32 5.15
C GLU A 187 1.08 2.86 4.67
N VAL A 188 0.17 2.63 5.62
CA VAL A 188 -1.26 2.42 5.40
C VAL A 188 -2.02 3.53 6.11
N VAL A 189 -2.86 4.26 5.39
CA VAL A 189 -3.64 5.39 5.90
C VAL A 189 -5.12 5.07 5.77
N LEU A 190 -5.81 4.95 6.89
CA LEU A 190 -7.25 4.79 6.95
C LEU A 190 -7.87 6.16 7.23
N THR A 191 -8.61 6.70 6.26
CA THR A 191 -9.33 7.97 6.45
C THR A 191 -10.76 7.67 6.86
N PHE A 192 -11.17 8.22 8.01
CA PHE A 192 -12.51 8.05 8.54
C PHE A 192 -13.50 8.99 7.84
N ARG A 193 -14.78 8.62 7.87
CA ARG A 193 -15.88 9.47 7.43
C ARG A 193 -15.99 10.69 8.33
N GLU A 194 -16.41 11.79 7.73
CA GLU A 194 -16.72 13.01 8.47
C GLU A 194 -17.90 12.79 9.42
N ALA A 195 -17.91 13.57 10.51
CA ALA A 195 -19.02 13.56 11.45
C ALA A 195 -20.30 14.03 10.73
N PRO A 196 -21.44 13.35 10.91
CA PRO A 196 -22.66 13.65 10.16
C PRO A 196 -23.27 15.03 10.48
N VAL A 197 -22.89 15.64 11.61
CA VAL A 197 -23.35 16.97 12.02
C VAL A 197 -22.14 17.80 12.44
N HIS A 198 -21.91 18.88 11.71
CA HIS A 198 -20.81 19.80 11.98
C HIS A 198 -21.21 20.87 13.01
N LEU A 199 -21.28 20.46 14.28
CA LEU A 199 -21.71 21.33 15.39
C LEU A 199 -20.79 22.55 15.63
N PHE A 200 -19.59 22.56 15.06
CA PHE A 200 -18.55 23.55 15.33
C PHE A 200 -18.20 24.44 14.13
N ASP A 201 -18.92 24.34 13.00
CA ASP A 201 -18.67 25.12 11.77
C ASP A 201 -18.74 26.63 11.98
N ALA A 202 -19.63 27.08 12.87
CA ALA A 202 -19.80 28.49 13.20
C ALA A 202 -18.55 29.13 13.87
N ALA A 203 -17.61 28.31 14.35
CA ALA A 203 -16.37 28.77 14.95
C ALA A 203 -15.21 28.93 13.94
N GLY A 204 -15.41 28.53 12.68
CA GLY A 204 -14.45 28.63 11.60
C GLY A 204 -13.53 27.41 11.48
N GLY A 205 -13.49 26.84 10.26
CA GLY A 205 -12.71 25.66 9.89
C GLY A 205 -13.61 24.44 9.68
N ALA A 206 -13.55 23.81 8.50
CA ALA A 206 -14.14 22.50 8.31
C ALA A 206 -13.25 21.46 9.03
N PRO A 207 -13.81 20.59 9.88
CA PRO A 207 -13.02 19.61 10.61
C PRO A 207 -12.30 18.68 9.63
N THR A 208 -11.03 18.41 9.89
CA THR A 208 -10.28 17.44 9.08
C THR A 208 -10.77 16.03 9.38
N PRO A 209 -10.96 15.17 8.36
CA PRO A 209 -11.32 13.77 8.58
C PRO A 209 -10.30 13.10 9.51
N ASN A 210 -10.76 12.29 10.46
CA ASN A 210 -9.83 11.56 11.32
C ASN A 210 -9.02 10.57 10.46
N GLN A 211 -7.78 10.32 10.85
CA GLN A 211 -6.90 9.40 10.14
C GLN A 211 -6.20 8.46 11.11
N LEU A 212 -6.14 7.18 10.77
CA LEU A 212 -5.24 6.22 11.38
C LEU A 212 -4.13 5.90 10.38
N ILE A 213 -2.90 6.28 10.70
CA ILE A 213 -1.71 6.10 9.89
C ILE A 213 -0.86 5.01 10.52
N LEU A 214 -0.63 3.93 9.79
CA LEU A 214 0.27 2.85 10.18
C LEU A 214 1.58 3.01 9.40
N ARG A 215 2.66 3.37 10.07
CA ARG A 215 3.99 3.52 9.47
C ARG A 215 4.72 2.17 9.55
N ILE A 216 4.99 1.60 8.38
CA ILE A 216 5.64 0.30 8.23
C ILE A 216 7.16 0.44 8.21
N GLN A 217 7.66 1.49 7.55
CA GLN A 217 9.07 1.90 7.55
C GLN A 217 9.20 3.25 6.82
N PRO A 218 10.25 4.05 7.07
CA PRO A 218 10.99 4.08 8.32
C PRO A 218 10.07 4.59 9.46
N ASP A 219 10.63 4.74 10.65
CA ASP A 219 9.94 5.32 11.82
C ASP A 219 8.67 4.52 12.18
N GLU A 220 8.89 3.22 12.32
CA GLU A 220 7.93 2.17 12.62
C GLU A 220 6.98 2.60 13.74
N GLY A 221 5.67 2.57 13.48
CA GLY A 221 4.70 3.01 14.48
C GLY A 221 3.29 3.24 13.95
N ALA A 222 2.49 3.93 14.75
CA ALA A 222 1.13 4.30 14.40
C ALA A 222 0.81 5.72 14.87
N GLU A 223 -0.11 6.38 14.18
CA GLU A 223 -0.54 7.74 14.49
C GLU A 223 -2.03 7.87 14.24
N PHE A 224 -2.73 8.45 15.21
CA PHE A 224 -4.15 8.74 15.13
C PHE A 224 -4.36 10.26 15.17
N CYS A 225 -4.81 10.81 14.05
CA CYS A 225 -5.07 12.23 13.86
C CYS A 225 -6.55 12.51 14.14
N PHE A 226 -6.84 13.41 15.07
CA PHE A 226 -8.21 13.80 15.42
C PHE A 226 -8.32 15.26 15.88
N GLU A 227 -9.53 15.79 15.85
CA GLU A 227 -9.81 17.19 16.21
C GLU A 227 -9.96 17.37 17.73
N VAL A 228 -9.33 18.40 18.27
CA VAL A 228 -9.52 18.85 19.66
C VAL A 228 -9.74 20.35 19.73
N LYS A 229 -10.36 20.83 20.81
CA LYS A 229 -10.50 22.27 21.05
C LYS A 229 -9.13 22.94 21.12
N ALA A 230 -8.90 23.96 20.30
CA ALA A 230 -7.72 24.80 20.38
C ALA A 230 -7.72 25.64 21.70
N PRO A 231 -6.55 25.81 22.35
CA PRO A 231 -6.43 26.75 23.46
C PRO A 231 -6.81 28.18 23.06
N GLY A 232 -7.52 28.90 23.93
CA GLY A 232 -7.94 30.30 23.70
C GLY A 232 -9.44 30.53 23.83
N SER A 233 -9.87 31.74 23.46
CA SER A 233 -11.28 32.15 23.44
C SER A 233 -11.98 31.69 22.16
N GLY A 234 -13.11 31.00 22.30
CA GLY A 234 -13.92 30.47 21.19
C GLY A 234 -13.95 28.94 21.15
N MET A 235 -14.68 28.41 20.16
CA MET A 235 -14.90 26.96 19.95
C MET A 235 -14.26 26.47 18.64
N ARG A 236 -13.01 26.84 18.41
CA ARG A 236 -12.27 26.39 17.22
C ARG A 236 -11.62 25.04 17.52
N SER A 237 -11.73 24.09 16.61
CA SER A 237 -10.96 22.85 16.68
C SER A 237 -9.65 23.00 15.92
N ARG A 238 -8.69 22.13 16.24
CA ARG A 238 -7.48 21.90 15.45
C ARG A 238 -7.16 20.41 15.47
N PRO A 239 -6.57 19.85 14.41
CA PRO A 239 -6.06 18.50 14.44
C PRO A 239 -4.90 18.39 15.43
N VAL A 240 -4.85 17.26 16.11
CA VAL A 240 -3.71 16.81 16.92
C VAL A 240 -3.43 15.35 16.63
N ASP A 241 -2.16 14.98 16.79
CA ASP A 241 -1.65 13.66 16.49
C ASP A 241 -1.37 12.93 17.81
N MET A 242 -1.99 11.76 17.99
CA MET A 242 -1.60 10.81 19.02
C MET A 242 -0.75 9.73 18.36
N ALA A 243 0.55 9.73 18.64
CA ALA A 243 1.51 8.86 17.99
C ALA A 243 2.12 7.84 18.97
N PHE A 244 2.47 6.69 18.40
CA PHE A 244 3.30 5.66 19.00
C PHE A 244 4.46 5.37 18.04
N SER A 245 5.65 5.17 18.60
CA SER A 245 6.89 4.81 17.89
C SER A 245 7.51 3.57 18.53
N TYR A 246 7.93 2.60 17.69
CA TYR A 246 8.63 1.40 18.15
C TYR A 246 9.97 1.75 18.80
N ASP A 247 10.75 2.61 18.15
CA ASP A 247 12.06 3.04 18.64
C ASP A 247 11.98 3.68 20.03
N GLU A 248 10.98 4.53 20.26
CA GLU A 248 10.79 5.21 21.54
C GLU A 248 10.27 4.29 22.63
N SER A 249 9.48 3.28 22.28
CA SER A 249 8.76 2.44 23.25
C SER A 249 9.49 1.16 23.62
N PHE A 250 10.25 0.58 22.68
CA PHE A 250 10.92 -0.70 22.86
C PHE A 250 12.44 -0.61 22.76
N GLY A 251 12.98 0.40 22.07
CA GLY A 251 14.43 0.67 22.01
C GLY A 251 15.30 -0.39 21.33
N GLU A 252 14.70 -1.47 20.81
CA GLU A 252 15.37 -2.52 20.06
C GLU A 252 15.07 -2.37 18.58
N PRO A 253 16.10 -2.39 17.71
CA PRO A 253 15.87 -2.36 16.27
C PRO A 253 15.10 -3.62 15.86
N SER A 254 14.10 -3.44 15.00
CA SER A 254 13.37 -4.57 14.42
C SER A 254 14.33 -5.46 13.61
N ASP A 255 14.29 -6.77 13.83
CA ASP A 255 15.06 -7.74 13.02
C ASP A 255 14.79 -7.53 11.52
N GLU A 256 15.83 -7.71 10.69
CA GLU A 256 15.65 -7.68 9.24
C GLU A 256 14.65 -8.78 8.80
N GLY A 257 13.71 -8.45 7.91
CA GLY A 257 12.61 -9.35 7.56
C GLY A 257 13.03 -10.76 7.09
N TYR A 258 14.24 -10.93 6.53
CA TYR A 258 14.75 -12.25 6.16
C TYR A 258 15.16 -13.11 7.36
N VAL A 259 15.72 -12.52 8.43
CA VAL A 259 16.12 -13.26 9.64
C VAL A 259 14.89 -13.96 10.21
N ARG A 260 13.78 -13.20 10.33
CA ARG A 260 12.52 -13.73 10.84
C ARG A 260 11.95 -14.82 9.94
N LEU A 261 11.84 -14.57 8.63
CA LEU A 261 11.27 -15.54 7.71
C LEU A 261 12.08 -16.84 7.68
N LEU A 262 13.41 -16.78 7.71
CA LEU A 262 14.23 -17.99 7.75
C LEU A 262 14.05 -18.77 9.05
N ALA A 263 13.94 -18.08 10.19
CA ALA A 263 13.63 -18.73 11.47
C ALA A 263 12.26 -19.42 11.45
N ASP A 264 11.22 -18.74 10.96
CA ASP A 264 9.86 -19.29 10.86
C ASP A 264 9.83 -20.52 9.92
N ALA A 265 10.57 -20.49 8.81
CA ALA A 265 10.71 -21.64 7.91
C ALA A 265 11.39 -22.84 8.59
N MET A 266 12.40 -22.62 9.43
CA MET A 266 13.05 -23.68 10.21
C MET A 266 12.13 -24.27 11.29
N LEU A 267 11.26 -23.43 11.87
CA LEU A 267 10.26 -23.84 12.86
C LEU A 267 9.00 -24.46 12.22
N GLY A 268 8.87 -24.39 10.89
CA GLY A 268 7.72 -24.91 10.16
C GLY A 268 6.46 -24.05 10.33
N ASP A 269 6.60 -22.75 10.58
CA ASP A 269 5.50 -21.80 10.69
C ASP A 269 5.26 -21.08 9.34
N PRO A 270 4.17 -21.37 8.62
CA PRO A 270 3.89 -20.76 7.33
C PRO A 270 3.07 -19.46 7.43
N THR A 271 2.85 -18.89 8.62
CA THR A 271 1.96 -17.73 8.83
C THR A 271 2.35 -16.52 7.96
N LEU A 272 3.64 -16.23 7.86
CA LEU A 272 4.19 -15.10 7.11
C LEU A 272 4.55 -15.45 5.66
N PHE A 273 4.03 -16.57 5.14
CA PHE A 273 4.32 -17.04 3.79
C PHE A 273 3.05 -17.07 2.94
N THR A 274 3.20 -16.70 1.66
CA THR A 274 2.06 -16.63 0.75
C THR A 274 1.65 -18.03 0.28
N ARG A 275 0.36 -18.35 0.44
CA ARG A 275 -0.22 -19.62 0.01
C ARG A 275 -0.55 -19.56 -1.50
N SER A 276 -0.62 -20.72 -2.16
CA SER A 276 -0.84 -20.78 -3.61
C SER A 276 -2.10 -20.05 -4.08
N ASP A 277 -3.21 -20.20 -3.36
CA ASP A 277 -4.49 -19.58 -3.68
C ASP A 277 -4.47 -18.05 -3.47
N GLU A 278 -3.69 -17.58 -2.48
CA GLU A 278 -3.41 -16.16 -2.27
C GLU A 278 -2.66 -15.57 -3.47
N VAL A 279 -1.63 -16.26 -3.92
CA VAL A 279 -0.83 -15.86 -5.10
C VAL A 279 -1.68 -15.86 -6.37
N GLU A 280 -2.53 -16.86 -6.57
CA GLU A 280 -3.45 -16.93 -7.72
C GLU A 280 -4.48 -15.80 -7.71
N ALA A 281 -5.04 -15.46 -6.54
CA ALA A 281 -5.97 -14.34 -6.39
C ALA A 281 -5.29 -12.99 -6.68
N ALA A 282 -4.07 -12.78 -6.18
CA ALA A 282 -3.27 -11.59 -6.45
C ALA A 282 -2.98 -11.45 -7.96
N TRP A 283 -2.53 -12.52 -8.63
CA TRP A 283 -2.30 -12.45 -10.08
C TRP A 283 -3.58 -12.17 -10.86
N ARG A 284 -4.70 -12.83 -10.52
CA ARG A 284 -5.99 -12.59 -11.18
C ARG A 284 -6.40 -11.11 -11.15
N LEU A 285 -6.14 -10.43 -10.03
CA LEU A 285 -6.46 -9.01 -9.85
C LEU A 285 -5.71 -8.09 -10.82
N TYR A 286 -4.44 -8.38 -11.12
CA TYR A 286 -3.58 -7.49 -11.90
C TYR A 286 -3.36 -7.94 -13.35
N THR A 287 -3.61 -9.20 -13.68
CA THR A 287 -3.48 -9.73 -15.06
C THR A 287 -4.18 -8.88 -16.12
N PRO A 288 -5.40 -8.34 -15.92
CA PRO A 288 -6.03 -7.48 -16.92
C PRO A 288 -5.19 -6.25 -17.27
N LEU A 289 -4.56 -5.63 -16.28
CA LEU A 289 -3.68 -4.48 -16.51
C LEU A 289 -2.40 -4.89 -17.26
N LEU A 290 -1.83 -6.04 -16.92
CA LEU A 290 -0.62 -6.55 -17.58
C LEU A 290 -0.90 -6.89 -19.05
N GLN A 291 -2.04 -7.52 -19.34
CA GLN A 291 -2.48 -7.79 -20.70
C GLN A 291 -2.70 -6.48 -21.49
N LEU A 292 -3.32 -5.47 -20.89
CA LEU A 292 -3.46 -4.15 -21.51
C LEU A 292 -2.11 -3.51 -21.84
N MET A 293 -1.11 -3.63 -20.97
CA MET A 293 0.23 -3.09 -21.22
C MET A 293 0.94 -3.78 -22.38
N GLU A 294 0.68 -5.07 -22.61
CA GLU A 294 1.29 -5.87 -23.67
C GLU A 294 0.55 -5.71 -25.01
N GLU A 295 -0.78 -5.76 -24.99
CA GLU A 295 -1.63 -5.81 -26.19
C GLU A 295 -2.08 -4.43 -26.67
N SER A 296 -2.27 -3.47 -25.75
CA SER A 296 -2.80 -2.14 -26.04
C SER A 296 -2.11 -1.04 -25.21
N PRO A 297 -0.77 -0.89 -25.31
CA PRO A 297 0.01 0.04 -24.48
C PRO A 297 -0.43 1.51 -24.59
N TRP A 298 -1.12 1.89 -25.67
CA TRP A 298 -1.67 3.24 -25.86
C TRP A 298 -2.87 3.54 -24.95
N GLN A 299 -3.60 2.52 -24.46
CA GLN A 299 -4.72 2.71 -23.54
C GLN A 299 -4.25 2.98 -22.11
N LEU A 300 -3.06 2.47 -21.76
CA LEU A 300 -2.45 2.66 -20.44
C LEU A 300 -1.03 3.24 -20.59
N PRO A 301 -0.92 4.49 -21.08
CA PRO A 301 0.36 5.11 -21.36
C PRO A 301 1.13 5.38 -20.06
N VAL A 302 2.44 5.54 -20.20
CA VAL A 302 3.31 5.92 -19.08
C VAL A 302 3.47 7.43 -19.04
N HIS A 303 3.15 8.02 -17.90
CA HIS A 303 3.26 9.45 -17.66
C HIS A 303 4.65 9.80 -17.11
N PRO A 304 5.34 10.82 -17.66
CA PRO A 304 6.58 11.27 -17.06
C PRO A 304 6.32 11.96 -15.72
N TYR A 305 7.23 11.79 -14.77
CA TYR A 305 7.28 12.61 -13.55
C TYR A 305 8.73 12.96 -13.23
N GLU A 306 8.96 14.15 -12.69
CA GLU A 306 10.32 14.58 -12.34
C GLU A 306 10.85 13.76 -11.14
N ALA A 307 12.09 13.28 -11.21
CA ALA A 307 12.71 12.63 -10.07
C ALA A 307 12.73 13.57 -8.85
N ARG A 308 12.41 13.03 -7.66
CA ARG A 308 12.16 13.74 -6.39
C ARG A 308 10.82 14.50 -6.31
N THR A 309 9.84 14.16 -7.15
CA THR A 309 8.43 14.57 -7.01
C THR A 309 7.55 13.39 -6.63
N TRP A 310 6.29 13.63 -6.23
CA TRP A 310 5.35 12.61 -5.75
C TRP A 310 4.65 11.78 -6.85
N GLY A 311 5.25 11.70 -8.04
CA GLY A 311 4.70 10.99 -9.19
C GLY A 311 3.98 11.93 -10.17
N PRO A 312 3.32 11.36 -11.20
CA PRO A 312 2.69 12.13 -12.26
C PRO A 312 1.36 12.75 -11.81
N ALA A 313 0.98 13.89 -12.38
CA ALA A 313 -0.30 14.56 -12.08
C ALA A 313 -1.53 13.67 -12.32
N ALA A 314 -1.46 12.73 -13.27
CA ALA A 314 -2.51 11.73 -13.50
C ALA A 314 -2.81 10.89 -12.25
N ALA A 315 -1.81 10.65 -11.38
CA ALA A 315 -2.02 9.93 -10.13
C ALA A 315 -2.78 10.76 -9.08
N ASP A 316 -2.61 12.09 -9.07
CA ASP A 316 -3.40 12.98 -8.22
C ASP A 316 -4.87 13.02 -8.70
N ASN A 317 -5.10 13.06 -10.02
CA ASN A 317 -6.44 13.05 -10.61
C ASN A 317 -7.24 11.79 -10.23
N LEU A 318 -6.58 10.63 -10.13
CA LEU A 318 -7.21 9.37 -9.73
C LEU A 318 -7.95 9.45 -8.38
N LEU A 319 -7.48 10.28 -7.44
CA LEU A 319 -8.14 10.50 -6.15
C LEU A 319 -9.09 11.70 -6.20
N ALA A 320 -8.76 12.70 -7.02
CA ALA A 320 -9.59 13.89 -7.20
C ALA A 320 -11.00 13.55 -7.72
N ASP A 321 -11.14 12.47 -8.51
CA ASP A 321 -12.43 11.95 -8.97
C ASP A 321 -13.37 11.55 -7.82
N ASP A 322 -12.82 11.26 -6.64
CA ASP A 322 -13.57 10.96 -5.41
C ASP A 322 -13.50 12.12 -4.39
N GLY A 323 -12.99 13.30 -4.79
CA GLY A 323 -12.81 14.46 -3.90
C GLY A 323 -11.70 14.28 -2.87
N LEU A 324 -10.79 13.33 -3.09
CA LEU A 324 -9.70 12.98 -2.16
C LEU A 324 -8.37 13.50 -2.68
N VAL A 325 -7.39 13.58 -1.77
CA VAL A 325 -6.00 13.89 -2.10
C VAL A 325 -5.08 12.83 -1.49
N TRP A 326 -3.94 12.60 -2.13
CA TRP A 326 -2.91 11.75 -1.54
C TRP A 326 -2.38 12.39 -0.26
N ARG A 327 -2.21 11.57 0.78
CA ARG A 327 -1.44 11.98 1.94
C ARG A 327 -0.01 12.30 1.51
N ARG A 328 0.57 13.39 2.03
CA ARG A 328 1.96 13.79 1.81
C ARG A 328 2.71 13.72 3.15
N PRO A 329 3.56 12.70 3.37
CA PRO A 329 4.29 12.45 4.62
C PRO A 329 5.49 13.36 4.87
#